data_AF-A0A7X6BMJ5-F1
#
_entry.id   AF-A0A7X6BMJ5-F1
#
_cell.length_a   1.000
_cell.length_b   1.000
_cell.length_c   1.000
_cell.angle_alpha   90.00
_cell.angle_beta   90.00
_cell.angle_gamma   90.00
#
_symmetry.space_group_name_H-M   'P 1'
#
loop_
_entity.id
_entity.type
_entity.pdbx_description
1 polymer ?
#
loop_
_entity_poly.entity_id
_entity_poly.type
_entity_poly.pdbx_seq_one_letter_code
_entity_poly.pdbx_strand_id
1 'polypeptide(L)'
;MLMFRPLLRYAVFRGRARRAEYWLFVLFQGVVVGGCLAMAIGSLDNPQNPGVAFGNFMKWLGLYGLASTVLFVPYLAVLARRLHDIGQTAWWMLLMLPGALWPFLAGQNMAGAFRRINAGVAESEAAAIFVQAFSQSMLIILIAGACSLGLMVMTVLPGTQGPNRFGPDPRNPDAPAPDRTTSSVYDERRLEELFEEAKRARGGGHEAPAAQASSYAPVFDFGPGPTRQPEPAPEPRQPSWDAGIAPARPFGRRGA
;
A
#
# COMPACT_ATOMS: atom_id res chain seq x y z
N MET A 1 9.86 -22.50 -10.69
CA MET A 1 9.72 -22.14 -9.26
C MET A 1 9.22 -20.71 -9.14
N LEU A 2 8.28 -20.42 -8.23
CA LEU A 2 7.62 -19.11 -8.18
C LEU A 2 8.52 -17.95 -7.77
N MET A 3 9.52 -18.22 -6.91
CA MET A 3 10.40 -17.18 -6.38
C MET A 3 11.25 -16.51 -7.48
N PHE A 4 11.62 -17.23 -8.54
CA PHE A 4 12.42 -16.69 -9.64
C PHE A 4 11.60 -16.13 -10.79
N ARG A 5 10.26 -16.26 -10.73
CA ARG A 5 9.38 -15.77 -11.79
C ARG A 5 9.50 -14.26 -12.01
N PRO A 6 9.74 -13.42 -10.99
CA PRO A 6 10.03 -12.00 -11.20
C PRO A 6 11.36 -11.74 -11.93
N LEU A 7 12.37 -12.59 -11.79
CA LEU A 7 13.63 -12.46 -12.55
C LEU A 7 13.42 -12.75 -14.04
N LEU A 8 12.60 -13.75 -14.36
CA LEU A 8 12.20 -14.04 -15.75
C LEU A 8 11.29 -12.95 -16.34
N ARG A 9 10.55 -12.24 -15.48
CA ARG A 9 9.64 -11.14 -15.84
C ARG A 9 10.17 -9.80 -15.33
N TYR A 10 11.47 -9.56 -15.52
CA TYR A 10 12.20 -8.49 -14.84
C TYR A 10 11.62 -7.09 -15.07
N ALA A 11 11.22 -6.76 -16.29
CA ALA A 11 10.66 -5.47 -16.68
C ALA A 11 9.22 -5.59 -17.20
N VAL A 12 8.49 -6.63 -16.78
CA VAL A 12 7.09 -6.83 -17.17
C VAL A 12 6.18 -6.33 -16.05
N PHE A 13 5.69 -5.10 -16.22
CA PHE A 13 4.78 -4.45 -15.26
C PHE A 13 3.30 -4.79 -15.50
N ARG A 14 2.96 -5.31 -16.69
CA ARG A 14 1.60 -5.69 -17.05
C ARG A 14 1.21 -7.04 -16.44
N GLY A 15 -0.08 -7.23 -16.23
CA GLY A 15 -0.63 -8.45 -15.65
C GLY A 15 -0.68 -8.40 -14.12
N ARG A 16 -0.85 -9.58 -13.54
CA ARG A 16 -1.10 -9.78 -12.11
C ARG A 16 -0.09 -10.75 -11.49
N ALA A 17 0.17 -10.57 -10.19
CA ALA A 17 1.04 -11.44 -9.41
C ALA A 17 0.30 -11.92 -8.15
N ARG A 18 0.35 -13.23 -7.91
CA ARG A 18 -0.18 -13.82 -6.68
C ARG A 18 0.69 -13.46 -5.47
N ARG A 19 0.10 -13.53 -4.28
CA ARG A 19 0.77 -13.31 -2.98
C ARG A 19 2.09 -14.09 -2.85
N ALA A 20 2.08 -15.39 -3.14
CA ALA A 20 3.27 -16.22 -3.04
C ALA A 20 4.41 -15.80 -4.00
N GLU A 21 4.08 -15.29 -5.19
CA GLU A 21 5.10 -14.82 -6.14
C GLU A 21 5.79 -13.55 -5.62
N TYR A 22 5.01 -12.63 -5.05
CA TYR A 22 5.53 -11.42 -4.43
C TYR A 22 6.36 -11.75 -3.18
N TRP A 23 5.78 -12.45 -2.22
CA TRP A 23 6.40 -12.68 -0.91
C TRP A 23 7.64 -13.57 -0.96
N LEU A 24 7.65 -14.61 -1.82
CA LEU A 24 8.86 -15.42 -2.00
C LEU A 24 9.99 -14.61 -2.67
N PHE A 25 9.65 -13.68 -3.56
CA PHE A 25 10.65 -12.82 -4.17
C PHE A 25 11.18 -11.76 -3.19
N VAL A 26 10.31 -11.16 -2.39
CA VAL A 26 10.70 -10.25 -1.30
C VAL A 26 11.61 -10.96 -0.30
N LEU A 27 11.29 -12.21 0.07
CA LEU A 27 12.14 -13.01 0.95
C LEU A 27 13.50 -13.30 0.29
N PHE A 28 13.52 -13.75 -0.97
CA PHE A 28 14.75 -13.98 -1.72
C PHE A 28 15.63 -12.72 -1.78
N GLN A 29 15.04 -11.58 -2.16
CA GLN A 29 15.73 -10.31 -2.21
C GLN A 29 16.25 -9.90 -0.81
N GLY A 30 15.43 -10.08 0.23
CA GLY A 30 15.80 -9.79 1.61
C GLY A 30 16.99 -10.61 2.09
N VAL A 31 17.06 -11.90 1.74
CA VAL A 31 18.21 -12.75 2.05
C VAL A 31 19.46 -12.31 1.29
N VAL A 32 19.36 -12.02 -0.01
CA VAL A 32 20.51 -11.62 -0.83
C VAL A 32 21.05 -10.26 -0.37
N VAL A 33 20.19 -9.25 -0.29
CA VAL A 33 20.57 -7.88 0.06
C VAL A 33 20.93 -7.77 1.55
N GLY A 34 20.10 -8.34 2.43
CA GLY A 34 20.35 -8.38 3.87
C GLY A 34 21.59 -9.18 4.24
N GLY A 35 21.85 -10.29 3.53
CA GLY A 35 23.08 -11.08 3.69
C GLY A 35 24.33 -10.29 3.34
N CYS A 36 24.33 -9.57 2.20
CA CYS A 36 25.46 -8.70 1.84
C CYS A 36 25.70 -7.60 2.89
N LEU A 37 24.62 -6.97 3.38
CA LEU A 37 24.74 -5.93 4.42
C LEU A 37 25.23 -6.50 5.75
N ALA A 38 24.74 -7.67 6.17
CA ALA A 38 25.17 -8.34 7.39
C ALA A 38 26.66 -8.72 7.32
N MET A 39 27.14 -9.21 6.18
CA MET A 39 28.57 -9.50 5.98
C MET A 39 29.42 -8.23 5.98
N ALA A 40 28.92 -7.11 5.42
CA ALA A 40 29.60 -5.83 5.50
C ALA A 40 29.78 -5.41 6.96
N ILE A 41 28.68 -5.35 7.73
CA ILE A 41 28.72 -4.95 9.14
C ILE A 41 29.59 -5.89 9.97
N GLY A 42 29.46 -7.20 9.79
CA GLY A 42 30.28 -8.20 10.49
C GLY A 42 31.77 -8.09 10.18
N SER A 43 32.15 -7.51 9.03
CA SER A 43 33.56 -7.29 8.69
C SER A 43 34.23 -6.19 9.53
N LEU A 44 33.46 -5.38 10.25
CA LEU A 44 33.99 -4.32 11.13
C LEU A 44 34.50 -4.87 12.48
N ASP A 45 34.15 -6.09 12.84
CA ASP A 45 34.53 -6.74 14.10
C ASP A 45 35.89 -7.46 13.98
N ASN A 46 36.94 -6.71 13.62
CA ASN A 46 38.32 -7.22 13.57
C ASN A 46 39.33 -6.14 13.97
N PRO A 47 39.52 -5.90 15.28
CA PRO A 47 40.42 -4.87 15.77
C PRO A 47 41.90 -5.21 15.56
N GLN A 48 42.26 -6.48 15.33
CA GLN A 48 43.65 -6.91 15.13
C GLN A 48 44.20 -6.50 13.76
N ASN A 49 43.36 -6.39 12.72
CA ASN A 49 43.77 -6.05 11.36
C ASN A 49 42.80 -5.05 10.70
N PRO A 50 42.85 -3.76 11.09
CA PRO A 50 41.85 -2.78 10.65
C PRO A 50 41.84 -2.55 9.12
N GLY A 51 42.99 -2.68 8.45
CA GLY A 51 43.05 -2.55 6.99
C GLY A 51 42.32 -3.67 6.25
N VAL A 52 42.42 -4.91 6.74
CA VAL A 52 41.70 -6.06 6.16
C VAL A 52 40.20 -5.97 6.45
N ALA A 53 39.85 -5.57 7.68
CA ALA A 53 38.47 -5.32 8.10
C ALA A 53 37.78 -4.33 7.16
N PHE A 54 38.43 -3.18 6.91
CA PHE A 54 37.92 -2.14 6.02
C PHE A 54 37.81 -2.61 4.56
N GLY A 55 38.81 -3.34 4.05
CA GLY A 55 38.76 -3.91 2.70
C GLY A 55 37.58 -4.87 2.50
N ASN A 56 37.32 -5.75 3.48
CA ASN A 56 36.18 -6.66 3.45
C ASN A 56 34.84 -5.91 3.57
N PHE A 57 34.74 -4.93 4.45
CA PHE A 57 33.58 -4.05 4.56
C PHE A 57 33.23 -3.40 3.22
N MET A 58 34.22 -2.78 2.56
CA MET A 58 34.00 -2.10 1.27
C MET A 58 33.60 -3.07 0.16
N LYS A 59 34.20 -4.27 0.12
CA LYS A 59 33.81 -5.34 -0.81
C LYS A 59 32.35 -5.73 -0.64
N TRP A 60 31.91 -6.02 0.58
CA TRP A 60 30.53 -6.42 0.86
C TRP A 60 29.53 -5.27 0.67
N LEU A 61 29.93 -4.03 0.97
CA LEU A 61 29.13 -2.84 0.70
C LEU A 61 28.91 -2.64 -0.81
N GLY A 62 29.96 -2.87 -1.62
CA GLY A 62 29.86 -2.85 -3.08
C GLY A 62 28.91 -3.93 -3.62
N LEU A 63 28.99 -5.15 -3.07
CA LEU A 63 28.06 -6.25 -3.42
C LEU A 63 26.62 -5.95 -3.00
N TYR A 64 26.42 -5.36 -1.83
CA TYR A 64 25.11 -4.88 -1.38
C TYR A 64 24.53 -3.87 -2.37
N GLY A 65 25.32 -2.89 -2.81
CA GLY A 65 24.91 -1.89 -3.80
C GLY A 65 24.52 -2.55 -5.13
N LEU A 66 25.38 -3.41 -5.68
CA LEU A 66 25.13 -4.12 -6.92
C LEU A 66 23.87 -5.00 -6.85
N ALA A 67 23.74 -5.81 -5.80
CA ALA A 67 22.58 -6.67 -5.59
C ALA A 67 21.29 -5.85 -5.48
N SER A 68 21.34 -4.74 -4.75
CA SER A 68 20.20 -3.82 -4.60
C SER A 68 19.78 -3.24 -5.95
N THR A 69 20.72 -2.77 -6.77
CA THR A 69 20.44 -2.19 -8.09
C THR A 69 19.89 -3.23 -9.07
N VAL A 70 20.50 -4.42 -9.15
CA VAL A 70 20.06 -5.48 -10.07
C VAL A 70 18.66 -5.99 -9.72
N LEU A 71 18.36 -6.13 -8.43
CA LEU A 71 17.07 -6.62 -7.95
C LEU A 71 15.99 -5.53 -7.84
N PHE A 72 16.36 -4.26 -8.04
CA PHE A 72 15.44 -3.13 -7.92
C PHE A 72 14.31 -3.20 -8.95
N VAL A 73 14.63 -3.34 -10.23
CA VAL A 73 13.64 -3.40 -11.32
C VAL A 73 12.67 -4.58 -11.17
N PRO A 74 13.12 -5.84 -10.97
CA PRO A 74 12.19 -6.95 -10.78
C PRO A 74 11.33 -6.81 -9.52
N TYR A 75 11.84 -6.18 -8.45
CA TYR A 75 11.04 -5.83 -7.27
C TYR A 75 9.89 -4.87 -7.63
N LEU A 76 10.20 -3.78 -8.34
CA LEU A 76 9.17 -2.84 -8.79
C LEU A 76 8.14 -3.51 -9.72
N ALA A 77 8.60 -4.38 -10.63
CA ALA A 77 7.73 -5.08 -11.57
C ALA A 77 6.77 -6.05 -10.86
N VAL A 78 7.24 -6.83 -9.87
CA VAL A 78 6.36 -7.73 -9.12
C VAL A 78 5.42 -6.96 -8.17
N LEU A 79 5.89 -5.86 -7.57
CA LEU A 79 5.06 -4.99 -6.74
C LEU A 79 3.92 -4.35 -7.54
N ALA A 80 4.19 -3.82 -8.73
CA ALA A 80 3.16 -3.29 -9.62
C ALA A 80 2.10 -4.35 -9.95
N ARG A 81 2.53 -5.55 -10.34
CA ARG A 81 1.61 -6.68 -10.63
C ARG A 81 0.85 -7.17 -9.40
N ARG A 82 1.40 -7.01 -8.20
CA ARG A 82 0.73 -7.32 -6.93
C ARG A 82 -0.36 -6.29 -6.63
N LEU A 83 -0.09 -5.01 -6.84
CA LEU A 83 -1.08 -3.94 -6.71
C LEU A 83 -2.22 -4.10 -7.74
N HIS A 84 -1.89 -4.48 -8.97
CA HIS A 84 -2.87 -4.83 -10.00
C HIS A 84 -3.77 -6.00 -9.60
N ASP A 85 -3.25 -6.97 -8.83
CA ASP A 85 -4.02 -8.13 -8.40
C ASP A 85 -5.14 -7.77 -7.41
N ILE A 86 -4.92 -6.75 -6.57
CA ILE A 86 -5.95 -6.18 -5.67
C ILE A 86 -6.78 -5.07 -6.34
N GLY A 87 -6.67 -4.91 -7.66
CA GLY A 87 -7.42 -3.92 -8.44
C GLY A 87 -6.88 -2.49 -8.36
N GLN A 88 -5.75 -2.25 -7.68
CA GLN A 88 -5.14 -0.94 -7.52
C GLN A 88 -4.16 -0.63 -8.65
N THR A 89 -3.91 0.65 -8.94
CA THR A 89 -2.91 1.07 -9.93
C THR A 89 -1.49 1.02 -9.36
N ALA A 90 -0.47 0.94 -10.22
CA ALA A 90 0.94 0.98 -9.78
C ALA A 90 1.35 2.30 -9.10
N TRP A 91 0.54 3.37 -9.21
CA TRP A 91 0.80 4.65 -8.52
C TRP A 91 0.86 4.54 -7.00
N TRP A 92 0.24 3.53 -6.40
CA TRP A 92 0.37 3.27 -4.97
C TRP A 92 1.80 2.94 -4.53
N MET A 93 2.71 2.63 -5.47
CA MET A 93 4.15 2.51 -5.19
C MET A 93 4.80 3.82 -4.73
N LEU A 94 4.16 4.98 -4.97
CA LEU A 94 4.63 6.27 -4.44
C LEU A 94 4.68 6.29 -2.90
N LEU A 95 3.98 5.39 -2.22
CA LEU A 95 4.12 5.19 -0.77
C LEU A 95 5.55 4.79 -0.36
N MET A 96 6.40 4.34 -1.30
CA MET A 96 7.81 4.09 -1.04
C MET A 96 8.66 5.37 -0.99
N LEU A 97 8.17 6.49 -1.52
CA LEU A 97 8.97 7.72 -1.66
C LEU A 97 9.51 8.26 -0.33
N PRO A 98 8.72 8.36 0.77
CA PRO A 98 9.27 8.84 2.04
C PRO A 98 10.46 7.98 2.53
N GLY A 99 10.36 6.66 2.36
CA GLY A 99 11.46 5.73 2.68
C GLY A 99 12.66 5.86 1.73
N ALA A 100 12.42 6.15 0.45
CA ALA A 100 13.49 6.35 -0.53
C ALA A 100 14.22 7.69 -0.36
N LEU A 101 13.54 8.73 0.16
CA LEU A 101 14.13 10.04 0.42
C LEU A 101 14.90 10.11 1.74
N TRP A 102 14.63 9.18 2.67
CA TRP A 102 15.29 9.12 3.97
C TRP A 102 16.84 9.17 3.90
N PRO A 103 17.54 8.35 3.09
CA PRO A 103 19.00 8.37 3.04
C PRO A 103 19.56 9.70 2.56
N PHE A 104 18.85 10.40 1.67
CA PHE A 104 19.24 11.72 1.17
C PHE A 104 19.18 12.77 2.29
N LEU A 105 18.08 12.78 3.06
CA LEU A 105 17.91 13.64 4.23
C LEU A 105 18.95 13.34 5.32
N ALA A 106 19.22 12.06 5.59
CA ALA A 106 20.25 11.64 6.53
C ALA A 106 21.64 12.11 6.07
N GLY A 107 21.95 11.99 4.78
CA GLY A 107 23.20 12.46 4.20
C GLY A 107 23.39 13.98 4.32
N GLN A 108 22.32 14.77 4.11
CA GLN A 108 22.36 16.22 4.30
C GLN A 108 22.61 16.62 5.75
N ASN A 109 21.98 15.91 6.70
CA ASN A 109 22.22 16.10 8.13
C ASN A 109 23.68 15.79 8.50
N MET A 110 24.21 14.68 8.00
CA MET A 110 25.60 14.27 8.23
C MET A 110 26.59 15.29 7.65
N ALA A 111 26.41 15.69 6.39
CA ALA A 111 27.24 16.71 5.75
C ALA A 111 27.13 18.08 6.44
N GLY A 112 25.95 18.43 6.97
CA GLY A 112 25.75 19.58 7.83
C GLY A 112 26.57 19.50 9.12
N ALA A 113 26.52 18.36 9.81
CA ALA A 113 27.29 18.13 11.03
C ALA A 113 28.81 18.24 10.78
N PHE A 114 29.33 17.59 9.74
CA PHE A 114 30.75 17.70 9.37
C PHE A 114 31.20 19.13 9.10
N ARG A 115 30.42 19.91 8.35
CA ARG A 115 30.73 21.33 8.09
C ARG A 115 30.79 22.15 9.37
N ARG A 116 29.90 21.90 10.32
CA ARG A 116 29.83 22.60 11.60
C ARG A 116 30.97 22.23 12.54
N ILE A 117 31.35 20.96 12.59
CA ILE A 117 32.53 20.48 13.34
C ILE A 117 33.80 21.15 12.79
N ASN A 118 33.97 21.16 11.47
CA ASN A 118 35.12 21.82 10.83
C ASN A 118 35.13 23.34 11.02
N ALA A 119 33.97 23.96 11.27
CA ALA A 119 33.85 25.39 11.56
C ALA A 119 34.10 25.75 13.04
N GLY A 120 34.38 24.77 13.91
CA GLY A 120 34.64 25.02 15.33
C GLY A 120 33.42 25.50 16.10
N VAL A 121 32.25 24.91 15.82
CA VAL A 121 31.00 25.22 16.51
C VAL A 121 31.15 25.19 18.04
N ALA A 122 30.57 26.20 18.70
CA ALA A 122 30.53 26.28 20.16
C ALA A 122 29.74 25.10 20.75
N GLU A 123 30.16 24.61 21.92
CA GLU A 123 29.51 23.48 22.61
C GLU A 123 28.02 23.73 22.89
N SER A 124 27.63 24.99 23.10
CA SER A 124 26.24 25.41 23.32
C SER A 124 25.33 25.15 22.10
N GLU A 125 25.88 25.13 20.89
CA GLU A 125 25.13 24.88 19.65
C GLU A 125 25.12 23.39 19.26
N ALA A 126 26.04 22.59 19.82
CA ALA A 126 26.14 21.16 19.53
C ALA A 126 24.85 20.40 19.85
N ALA A 127 24.22 20.73 20.98
CA ALA A 127 22.93 20.16 21.38
C ALA A 127 21.82 20.49 20.37
N ALA A 128 21.77 21.73 19.89
CA ALA A 128 20.75 22.16 18.92
C ALA A 128 20.90 21.46 17.56
N ILE A 129 22.14 21.24 17.11
CA ILE A 129 22.43 20.49 15.87
C ILE A 129 21.95 19.04 15.98
N PHE A 130 22.21 18.40 17.12
CA PHE A 130 21.79 17.02 17.35
C PHE A 130 20.26 16.91 17.40
N VAL A 131 19.59 17.79 18.15
CA VAL A 131 18.12 17.84 18.25
C VAL A 131 17.47 18.12 16.89
N GLN A 132 18.04 19.01 16.08
CA GLN A 132 17.57 19.27 14.72
C GLN A 132 17.70 18.02 13.83
N ALA A 133 18.86 17.37 13.83
CA ALA A 133 19.09 16.16 13.04
C ALA A 133 18.14 15.02 13.44
N PHE A 134 17.90 14.87 14.74
CA PHE A 134 17.01 13.84 15.28
C PHE A 134 15.53 14.12 14.97
N SER A 135 15.07 15.36 15.19
CA SER A 135 13.66 15.74 14.97
C SER A 135 13.25 15.63 13.50
N GLN A 136 14.06 16.14 12.57
CA GLN A 136 13.83 16.01 11.14
C GLN A 136 13.83 14.56 10.70
N SER A 137 14.70 13.76 11.32
CA SER A 137 14.82 12.36 11.01
C SER A 137 13.63 11.52 11.49
N MET A 138 13.16 11.81 12.70
CA MET A 138 12.05 11.09 13.33
C MET A 138 10.78 11.22 12.50
N LEU A 139 10.44 12.43 12.03
CA LEU A 139 9.22 12.67 11.27
C LEU A 139 9.17 11.86 9.97
N ILE A 140 10.23 11.88 9.18
CA ILE A 140 10.27 11.16 7.91
C ILE A 140 10.28 9.63 8.13
N ILE A 141 10.91 9.13 9.20
CA ILE A 141 10.84 7.71 9.57
C ILE A 141 9.41 7.32 9.92
N LEU A 142 8.69 8.15 10.68
CA LEU A 142 7.29 7.87 11.04
C LEU A 142 6.38 7.85 9.80
N ILE A 143 6.54 8.82 8.89
CA ILE A 143 5.80 8.86 7.62
C ILE A 143 6.15 7.64 6.77
N ALA A 144 7.44 7.33 6.60
CA ALA A 144 7.89 6.17 5.85
C ALA A 144 7.39 4.86 6.46
N GLY A 145 7.36 4.76 7.79
CA GLY A 145 6.81 3.63 8.53
C GLY A 145 5.32 3.45 8.28
N ALA A 146 4.53 4.52 8.37
CA ALA A 146 3.10 4.49 8.08
C ALA A 146 2.81 4.11 6.62
N CYS A 147 3.51 4.71 5.65
CA CYS A 147 3.37 4.38 4.24
C CYS A 147 3.80 2.93 3.92
N SER A 148 4.90 2.47 4.52
CA SER A 148 5.38 1.09 4.41
C SER A 148 4.37 0.10 4.99
N LEU A 149 3.77 0.41 6.15
CA LEU A 149 2.72 -0.39 6.74
C LEU A 149 1.48 -0.47 5.84
N GLY A 150 1.05 0.66 5.26
CA GLY A 150 -0.05 0.69 4.30
C GLY A 150 0.23 -0.20 3.08
N LEU A 151 1.41 -0.07 2.48
CA LEU A 151 1.83 -0.89 1.35
C LEU A 151 1.94 -2.38 1.75
N MET A 152 2.43 -2.66 2.95
CA MET A 152 2.52 -4.00 3.52
C MET A 152 1.15 -4.66 3.57
N VAL A 153 0.18 -3.98 4.20
CA VAL A 153 -1.22 -4.44 4.29
C VAL A 153 -1.76 -4.73 2.89
N MET A 154 -1.60 -3.79 1.95
CA MET A 154 -2.03 -3.98 0.56
C MET A 154 -1.43 -5.23 -0.10
N THR A 155 -0.15 -5.52 0.15
CA THR A 155 0.51 -6.69 -0.44
C THR A 155 0.08 -8.03 0.19
N VAL A 156 -0.44 -8.02 1.43
CA VAL A 156 -0.97 -9.21 2.13
C VAL A 156 -2.44 -9.50 1.79
N LEU A 157 -3.24 -8.46 1.51
CA LEU A 157 -4.68 -8.58 1.21
C LEU A 157 -4.95 -9.62 0.11
N PRO A 158 -6.09 -10.33 0.12
CA PRO A 158 -6.43 -11.23 -0.97
C PRO A 158 -6.58 -10.48 -2.31
N GLY A 159 -6.19 -11.14 -3.40
CA GLY A 159 -6.42 -10.63 -4.75
C GLY A 159 -7.89 -10.67 -5.13
N THR A 160 -8.24 -9.90 -6.17
CA THR A 160 -9.57 -9.94 -6.80
C THR A 160 -9.85 -11.31 -7.42
N GLN A 161 -11.05 -11.86 -7.21
CA GLN A 161 -11.45 -13.14 -7.81
C GLN A 161 -11.88 -12.93 -9.27
N GLY A 162 -11.48 -13.85 -10.15
CA GLY A 162 -11.79 -13.75 -11.58
C GLY A 162 -10.99 -12.66 -12.31
N PRO A 163 -11.26 -12.44 -13.61
CA PRO A 163 -10.60 -11.40 -14.41
C PRO A 163 -10.87 -9.98 -13.87
N ASN A 164 -9.83 -9.15 -13.91
CA ASN A 164 -9.93 -7.72 -13.60
C ASN A 164 -9.34 -6.88 -14.76
N ARG A 165 -9.36 -5.54 -14.65
CA ARG A 165 -8.84 -4.63 -15.70
C ARG A 165 -7.37 -4.84 -16.11
N PHE A 166 -6.59 -5.55 -15.30
CA PHE A 166 -5.18 -5.83 -15.51
C PHE A 166 -4.91 -7.26 -16.01
N GLY A 167 -5.93 -8.11 -16.10
CA GLY A 167 -5.84 -9.46 -16.67
C GLY A 167 -6.54 -10.56 -15.85
N PRO A 168 -6.38 -11.83 -16.29
CA PRO A 168 -6.99 -13.00 -15.66
C PRO A 168 -6.41 -13.26 -14.25
N ASP A 169 -7.17 -13.97 -13.41
CA ASP A 169 -6.73 -14.33 -12.06
C ASP A 169 -5.49 -15.25 -12.11
N PRO A 170 -4.38 -14.88 -11.46
CA PRO A 170 -3.17 -15.72 -11.38
C PRO A 170 -3.37 -17.08 -10.71
N ARG A 171 -4.41 -17.24 -9.88
CA ARG A 171 -4.71 -18.47 -9.14
C ARG A 171 -5.68 -19.37 -9.91
N ASN A 172 -6.69 -18.79 -10.55
CA ASN A 172 -7.67 -19.51 -11.35
C ASN A 172 -7.93 -18.75 -12.66
N PRO A 173 -7.12 -18.97 -13.71
CA PRO A 173 -7.20 -18.19 -14.96
C PRO A 173 -8.55 -18.29 -15.66
N ASP A 174 -9.24 -19.42 -15.51
CA ASP A 174 -10.53 -19.74 -16.14
C ASP A 174 -11.72 -19.36 -15.24
N ALA A 175 -11.47 -18.73 -14.09
CA ALA A 175 -12.54 -18.25 -13.22
C ALA A 175 -13.42 -17.26 -13.99
N PRO A 176 -14.76 -17.44 -13.97
CA PRO A 176 -15.67 -16.50 -14.60
C PRO A 176 -15.49 -15.10 -14.00
N ALA A 177 -15.76 -14.07 -14.80
CA ALA A 177 -15.83 -12.71 -14.30
C ALA A 177 -16.82 -12.67 -13.12
N PRO A 178 -16.49 -12.00 -12.00
CA PRO A 178 -17.44 -11.84 -10.92
C PRO A 178 -18.70 -11.20 -11.50
N ASP A 179 -19.83 -11.87 -11.30
CA ASP A 179 -21.12 -11.35 -11.73
C ASP A 179 -21.37 -10.06 -10.95
N ARG A 180 -21.54 -8.95 -11.68
CA ARG A 180 -21.72 -7.62 -11.10
C ARG A 180 -22.97 -7.54 -10.22
N THR A 181 -23.91 -8.48 -10.36
CA THR A 181 -25.11 -8.55 -9.52
C THR A 181 -24.88 -9.26 -8.18
N THR A 182 -23.78 -10.02 -8.01
CA THR A 182 -23.46 -10.76 -6.78
C THR A 182 -22.13 -10.35 -6.12
N SER A 183 -21.36 -9.44 -6.73
CA SER A 183 -20.01 -9.09 -6.28
C SER A 183 -19.93 -8.02 -5.19
N SER A 184 -21.06 -7.47 -4.74
CA SER A 184 -21.06 -6.70 -3.52
C SER A 184 -21.02 -7.69 -2.37
N VAL A 185 -20.04 -7.55 -1.46
CA VAL A 185 -20.02 -8.25 -0.16
C VAL A 185 -21.35 -8.04 0.60
N TYR A 186 -22.14 -7.05 0.16
CA TYR A 186 -23.56 -6.88 0.41
C TYR A 186 -24.37 -7.18 -0.85
N ASP A 187 -24.73 -8.44 -1.09
CA ASP A 187 -25.76 -8.75 -2.09
C ASP A 187 -27.03 -7.98 -1.68
N GLU A 188 -27.47 -7.03 -2.51
CA GLU A 188 -28.63 -6.19 -2.20
C GLU A 188 -29.87 -7.04 -1.94
N ARG A 189 -29.99 -8.19 -2.63
CA ARG A 189 -31.07 -9.15 -2.40
C ARG A 189 -30.96 -9.78 -1.02
N ARG A 190 -29.74 -10.13 -0.59
CA ARG A 190 -29.50 -10.70 0.74
C ARG A 190 -29.77 -9.68 1.85
N LEU A 191 -29.43 -8.41 1.62
CA LEU A 191 -29.76 -7.32 2.54
C LEU A 191 -31.28 -7.13 2.62
N GLU A 192 -31.98 -7.08 1.49
CA GLU A 192 -33.44 -6.99 1.44
C GLU A 192 -34.10 -8.17 2.16
N GLU A 193 -33.61 -9.40 1.94
CA GLU A 193 -34.05 -10.59 2.68
C GLU A 193 -33.88 -10.42 4.20
N LEU A 194 -32.70 -9.98 4.66
CA LEU A 194 -32.44 -9.76 6.09
C LEU A 194 -33.29 -8.63 6.68
N PHE A 195 -33.54 -7.56 5.92
CA PHE A 195 -34.43 -6.48 6.33
C PHE A 195 -35.89 -6.94 6.43
N GLU A 196 -36.35 -7.75 5.48
CA GLU A 196 -37.69 -8.33 5.52
C GLU A 196 -37.82 -9.38 6.63
N GLU A 197 -36.79 -10.19 6.87
CA GLU A 197 -36.73 -11.12 7.99
C GLU A 197 -36.78 -10.38 9.34
N ALA A 198 -36.04 -9.28 9.49
CA ALA A 198 -36.08 -8.42 10.67
C ALA A 198 -37.45 -7.73 10.86
N LYS A 199 -38.09 -7.29 9.77
CA LYS A 199 -39.46 -6.73 9.83
C LYS A 199 -40.49 -7.80 10.20
N ARG A 200 -40.38 -9.02 9.68
CA ARG A 200 -41.24 -10.16 10.06
C ARG A 200 -41.05 -10.55 11.52
N ALA A 201 -39.81 -10.54 12.01
CA ALA A 201 -39.50 -10.77 13.42
C ALA A 201 -40.07 -9.67 14.35
N ARG A 202 -40.27 -8.44 13.84
CA ARG A 202 -40.99 -7.37 14.56
C ARG A 202 -42.51 -7.40 14.39
N GLY A 203 -43.00 -7.85 13.24
CA GLY A 203 -44.42 -7.83 12.87
C GLY A 203 -45.19 -9.08 13.30
N GLY A 204 -44.50 -10.19 13.57
CA GLY A 204 -45.08 -11.35 14.24
C GLY A 204 -45.13 -11.10 15.73
N GLY A 205 -46.32 -10.82 16.26
CA GLY A 205 -46.59 -10.67 17.69
C GLY A 205 -46.33 -11.95 18.46
N HIS A 206 -45.06 -12.26 18.71
CA HIS A 206 -44.66 -12.99 19.90
C HIS A 206 -44.32 -11.94 20.94
N GLU A 207 -45.14 -11.89 21.98
CA GLU A 207 -44.72 -11.36 23.27
C GLU A 207 -43.31 -11.90 23.53
N ALA A 208 -42.32 -11.02 23.51
CA ALA A 208 -40.97 -11.39 23.91
C ALA A 208 -41.11 -12.04 25.30
N PRO A 209 -40.64 -13.29 25.51
CA PRO A 209 -40.71 -13.90 26.83
C PRO A 209 -40.03 -12.93 27.78
N ALA A 210 -40.79 -12.46 28.77
CA ALA A 210 -40.44 -11.36 29.66
C ALA A 210 -38.94 -11.36 29.92
N ALA A 211 -38.23 -10.54 29.13
CA ALA A 211 -36.81 -10.37 29.27
C ALA A 211 -36.68 -9.80 30.67
N GLN A 212 -36.19 -10.63 31.58
CA GLN A 212 -35.74 -10.21 32.89
C GLN A 212 -35.01 -8.91 32.65
N ALA A 213 -35.62 -7.81 33.11
CA ALA A 213 -35.22 -6.47 32.77
C ALA A 213 -33.85 -6.23 33.41
N SER A 214 -32.81 -6.71 32.73
CA SER A 214 -31.46 -6.27 32.95
C SER A 214 -31.50 -4.80 32.59
N SER A 215 -31.33 -3.98 33.62
CA SER A 215 -31.34 -2.53 33.59
C SER A 215 -30.19 -2.02 32.72
N TYR A 216 -30.31 -2.16 31.41
CA TYR A 216 -29.46 -1.44 30.48
C TYR A 216 -30.24 -0.22 30.00
N ALA A 217 -30.13 0.85 30.77
CA ALA A 217 -30.46 2.17 30.27
C ALA A 217 -29.47 2.47 29.13
N PRO A 218 -29.94 2.80 27.91
CA PRO A 218 -29.03 3.31 26.89
C PRO A 218 -28.33 4.55 27.45
N VAL A 219 -27.00 4.58 27.38
CA VAL A 219 -26.16 5.68 27.90
C VAL A 219 -26.52 7.02 27.22
N PHE A 220 -27.19 6.98 26.07
CA PHE A 220 -27.66 8.15 25.36
C PHE A 220 -29.12 7.98 24.93
N ASP A 221 -29.99 8.80 25.52
CA ASP A 221 -31.34 9.08 25.02
C ASP A 221 -31.25 10.23 24.03
N PHE A 222 -31.40 9.94 22.74
CA PHE A 222 -31.33 10.95 21.68
C PHE A 222 -32.67 11.65 21.44
N GLY A 223 -33.69 11.43 22.29
CA GLY A 223 -35.02 11.99 22.10
C GLY A 223 -35.69 11.51 20.81
N PRO A 224 -36.91 11.97 20.52
CA PRO A 224 -37.56 11.68 19.25
C PRO A 224 -36.76 12.33 18.11
N GLY A 225 -36.22 11.49 17.21
CA GLY A 225 -35.53 11.95 16.02
C GLY A 225 -36.45 12.83 15.15
N PRO A 226 -35.87 13.75 14.35
CA PRO A 226 -36.67 14.67 13.54
C PRO A 226 -37.58 13.87 12.59
N THR A 227 -38.88 14.23 12.58
CA THR A 227 -39.84 13.73 11.60
C THR A 227 -39.34 14.12 10.21
N ARG A 228 -38.97 13.11 9.39
CA ARG A 228 -38.66 13.34 7.97
C ARG A 228 -39.89 13.96 7.31
N GLN A 229 -39.77 15.22 6.89
CA GLN A 229 -40.71 15.77 5.92
C GLN A 229 -40.52 15.01 4.59
N PRO A 230 -41.60 14.73 3.84
CA PRO A 230 -41.48 14.14 2.52
C PRO A 230 -40.62 15.06 1.65
N GLU A 231 -39.52 14.52 1.12
CA GLU A 231 -38.62 15.22 0.22
C GLU A 231 -39.39 15.57 -1.07
N PRO A 232 -39.36 16.81 -1.56
CA PRO A 232 -40.03 17.17 -2.80
C PRO A 232 -39.42 16.37 -3.97
N ALA A 233 -40.27 15.97 -4.92
CA ALA A 233 -39.85 15.16 -6.06
C ALA A 233 -38.65 15.80 -6.79
N PRO A 234 -37.63 15.02 -7.18
CA PRO A 234 -36.47 15.57 -7.85
C PRO A 234 -36.87 16.21 -9.17
N GLU A 235 -36.52 17.49 -9.36
CA GLU A 235 -36.70 18.17 -10.64
C GLU A 235 -35.98 17.41 -11.75
N PRO A 236 -36.56 17.32 -12.96
CA PRO A 236 -35.89 16.70 -14.10
C PRO A 236 -34.62 17.50 -14.41
N ARG A 237 -33.46 16.92 -14.10
CA ARG A 237 -32.14 17.47 -14.45
C ARG A 237 -32.11 17.73 -15.95
N GLN A 238 -32.16 19.00 -16.34
CA GLN A 238 -31.80 19.38 -17.70
C GLN A 238 -30.32 19.02 -17.92
N PRO A 239 -29.97 18.31 -19.00
CA PRO A 239 -28.59 17.98 -19.27
C PRO A 239 -27.83 19.27 -19.60
N SER A 240 -26.94 19.70 -18.71
CA SER A 240 -26.01 20.80 -18.95
C SER A 240 -24.91 20.33 -19.90
N TRP A 241 -25.25 20.18 -21.18
CA TRP A 241 -24.24 20.17 -22.23
C TRP A 241 -23.88 21.62 -22.52
N ASP A 242 -22.69 22.04 -22.11
CA ASP A 242 -22.07 23.26 -22.62
C ASP A 242 -22.09 23.21 -24.15
N ALA A 243 -22.78 24.16 -24.77
CA ALA A 243 -22.96 24.29 -26.22
C ALA A 243 -21.67 24.70 -26.97
N GLY A 244 -20.49 24.34 -26.46
CA GLY A 244 -19.19 24.79 -26.98
C GLY A 244 -18.20 23.69 -27.35
N ILE A 245 -18.48 22.42 -27.02
CA ILE A 245 -17.55 21.32 -27.31
C ILE A 245 -18.21 20.32 -28.25
N ALA A 246 -17.94 20.49 -29.55
CA ALA A 246 -18.31 19.50 -30.54
C ALA A 246 -17.64 18.16 -30.18
N PRO A 247 -18.38 17.02 -30.16
CA PRO A 247 -17.78 15.72 -29.91
C PRO A 247 -16.75 15.43 -30.99
N ALA A 248 -15.53 15.09 -30.57
CA ALA A 248 -14.43 14.74 -31.47
C ALA A 248 -14.86 13.60 -32.41
N ARG A 249 -14.62 13.77 -33.71
CA ARG A 249 -14.94 12.75 -34.72
C ARG A 249 -14.21 11.44 -34.39
N PRO A 250 -14.89 10.29 -34.42
CA PRO A 250 -14.23 9.00 -34.22
C PRO A 250 -13.19 8.76 -35.32
N PHE A 251 -11.96 8.49 -34.90
CA PHE A 251 -10.85 8.14 -35.77
C PHE A 251 -11.14 6.79 -36.45
N GLY A 252 -11.10 6.74 -37.78
CA GLY A 252 -11.07 5.49 -38.53
C GLY A 252 -12.37 5.09 -39.25
N ARG A 253 -12.80 5.89 -40.24
CA ARG A 253 -13.36 5.38 -41.50
C ARG A 253 -12.95 6.31 -42.63
N ARG A 254 -12.04 5.86 -43.50
CA ARG A 254 -12.03 6.26 -44.91
C ARG A 254 -12.14 4.97 -45.71
N GLY A 255 -13.23 4.84 -46.43
CA GLY A 255 -13.40 3.90 -47.52
C GLY A 255 -14.09 4.65 -48.65
N ALA A 256 -13.73 4.26 -49.88
CA ALA A 256 -14.07 4.79 -51.20
C ALA A 256 -12.94 5.63 -51.81
#